data_AF-A0A1I5U1U3-F1
#
_entry.id   AF-A0A1I5U1U3-F1
#
_cell.length_a   1.000
_cell.length_b   1.000
_cell.length_c   1.000
_cell.angle_alpha   90.00
_cell.angle_beta   90.00
_cell.angle_gamma   90.00
#
_symmetry.space_group_name_H-M   'P 1'
#
loop_
_entity.id
_entity.type
_entity.pdbx_description
1 polymer ?
#
loop_
_entity_poly.entity_id
_entity_poly.type
_entity_poly.pdbx_seq_one_letter_code
_entity_poly.pdbx_strand_id
1 'polypeptide(L)' 'MAYIMVDDMQIPAGKYETVEDAKQAATSKDVIVRDNDEEIWVVDEENYPKIESLGYTKINE' A
#
# COMPACT_ATOMS: atom_id res chain seq x y z
N MET A 1 3.70 -7.68 10.67
CA MET A 1 3.09 -6.40 10.29
C MET A 1 4.19 -5.56 9.67
N ALA A 2 4.02 -5.16 8.41
CA ALA A 2 4.96 -4.27 7.73
C ALA A 2 4.50 -2.82 7.90
N TYR A 3 5.38 -1.87 7.62
CA TYR A 3 5.07 -0.45 7.72
C TYR A 3 5.80 0.27 6.60
N ILE A 4 5.15 1.26 6.01
CA ILE A 4 5.79 2.22 5.10
C ILE A 4 6.26 3.39 5.98
N MET A 5 7.55 3.68 5.94
CA MET A 5 8.10 4.87 6.61
C MET A 5 7.96 6.08 5.69
N VAL A 6 7.25 7.10 6.18
CA VAL A 6 7.00 8.36 5.47
C VAL A 6 7.53 9.51 6.33
N ASP A 7 8.72 10.01 6.00
CA ASP A 7 9.39 11.07 6.76
C ASP A 7 9.61 10.68 8.25
N ASP A 8 8.75 11.14 9.16
CA ASP A 8 8.74 10.75 10.60
C ASP A 8 7.50 9.87 10.97
N MET A 9 6.64 9.56 10.01
CA MET A 9 5.40 8.80 10.22
C MET A 9 5.55 7.32 9.83
N GLN A 10 4.98 6.43 10.65
CA GLN A 10 4.83 5.01 10.31
C GLN A 10 3.41 4.74 9.83
N ILE A 11 3.27 4.39 8.55
CA ILE A 11 1.99 3.99 7.97
C ILE A 11 1.87 2.47 8.07
N PRO A 12 0.83 1.92 8.73
CA PRO A 12 0.58 0.49 8.73
C PRO A 12 0.28 0.01 7.30
N ALA A 13 1.02 -0.99 6.84
CA ALA A 13 0.90 -1.52 5.49
C ALA A 13 1.13 -3.04 5.49
N GLY A 14 0.40 -3.77 4.64
CA GLY A 14 0.74 -5.15 4.33
C GLY A 14 1.63 -5.18 3.09
N LYS A 15 2.76 -5.89 3.14
CA LYS A 15 3.60 -6.14 1.95
C LYS A 15 3.27 -7.51 1.39
N TYR A 16 3.12 -7.59 0.08
CA TYR A 16 2.70 -8.78 -0.64
C TYR A 16 3.57 -9.04 -1.86
N GLU A 17 3.71 -10.30 -2.23
CA GLU A 17 4.48 -10.71 -3.42
C GLU A 17 3.66 -10.56 -4.70
N THR A 18 2.33 -10.67 -4.63
CA THR A 18 1.44 -10.64 -5.79
C THR A 18 0.19 -9.77 -5.54
N VAL A 19 -0.39 -9.27 -6.63
CA VAL A 19 -1.64 -8.48 -6.58
C VAL A 19 -2.78 -9.35 -6.07
N GLU A 20 -2.79 -10.64 -6.41
CA GLU A 20 -3.84 -11.57 -6.00
C GLU A 20 -3.86 -11.77 -4.47
N ASP A 21 -2.70 -11.95 -3.84
CA ASP A 21 -2.62 -12.10 -2.37
C ASP A 21 -3.03 -10.79 -1.67
N ALA A 22 -2.55 -9.65 -2.21
CA ALA A 22 -2.96 -8.32 -1.76
C ALA A 22 -4.48 -8.13 -1.85
N LYS A 23 -5.14 -8.57 -2.94
CA LYS A 23 -6.60 -8.51 -3.11
C LYS A 23 -7.34 -9.40 -2.12
N GLN A 24 -6.81 -10.57 -1.81
CA GLN A 24 -7.42 -11.47 -0.82
C GLN A 24 -7.31 -10.95 0.61
N ALA A 25 -6.23 -10.24 0.92
CA ALA A 25 -6.01 -9.66 2.24
C ALA A 25 -6.62 -8.26 2.40
N ALA A 26 -6.77 -7.50 1.31
CA ALA A 26 -7.39 -6.18 1.31
C ALA A 26 -8.87 -6.25 1.71
N THR A 27 -9.24 -5.42 2.67
CA THR A 27 -10.64 -5.20 3.05
C THR A 27 -11.27 -4.08 2.22
N SER A 28 -12.57 -3.83 2.38
CA SER A 28 -13.28 -2.78 1.63
C SER A 28 -12.77 -1.35 1.85
N LYS A 29 -11.91 -1.13 2.86
CA LYS A 29 -11.28 0.17 3.14
C LYS A 29 -9.81 0.22 2.75
N ASP A 30 -9.27 -0.89 2.28
CA ASP A 30 -7.88 -0.97 1.86
C ASP A 30 -7.74 -0.69 0.37
N VAL A 31 -6.58 -0.16 0.00
CA VAL A 31 -6.17 0.10 -1.37
C VAL A 31 -4.81 -0.52 -1.62
N ILE A 32 -4.74 -1.18 -2.76
CA ILE A 32 -3.55 -1.86 -3.24
C ILE A 32 -2.74 -0.82 -4.01
N VAL A 33 -1.48 -0.69 -3.63
CA VAL A 33 -0.54 0.23 -4.26
C VAL A 33 0.72 -0.52 -4.68
N ARG A 34 1.37 0.01 -5.70
CA ARG A 34 2.71 -0.38 -6.12
C ARG A 34 3.69 0.72 -5.78
N ASP A 35 4.82 0.38 -5.20
CA ASP A 35 5.89 1.35 -4.94
C ASP A 35 6.89 1.43 -6.10
N ASN A 36 7.96 2.21 -5.93
CA ASN A 36 8.96 2.45 -6.98
C ASN A 36 9.81 1.20 -7.31
N ASP A 37 9.94 0.27 -6.37
CA ASP A 37 10.66 -1.00 -6.52
C ASP A 37 9.74 -2.13 -7.06
N GLU A 38 8.58 -1.75 -7.62
CA GLU A 38 7.55 -2.66 -8.14
C GLU A 38 6.92 -3.59 -7.10
N GLU A 39 7.17 -3.36 -5.81
CA GLU A 39 6.59 -4.19 -4.74
C GLU A 39 5.13 -3.78 -4.47
N ILE A 40 4.35 -4.74 -3.98
CA ILE A 40 2.92 -4.59 -3.79
C ILE A 40 2.63 -4.40 -2.32
N TRP A 41 1.87 -3.35 -2.04
CA TRP A 41 1.48 -2.99 -0.70
C TRP A 41 -0.03 -2.81 -0.61
N VAL A 42 -0.58 -3.15 0.55
CA VAL A 42 -1.96 -2.85 0.91
C VAL A 42 -1.90 -1.84 2.03
N VAL A 43 -2.55 -0.71 1.82
CA VAL A 43 -2.68 0.34 2.81
C VAL A 43 -4.13 0.75 2.94
N ASP A 44 -4.50 1.25 4.10
CA ASP A 44 -5.82 1.84 4.27
C ASP A 44 -6.00 3.06 3.35
N GLU A 45 -7.19 3.26 2.79
CA GLU A 45 -7.53 4.37 1.91
C GLU A 45 -7.27 5.73 2.54
N GLU A 46 -7.43 5.87 3.85
CA GLU A 46 -7.14 7.10 4.58
C GLU A 46 -5.64 7.43 4.62
N ASN A 47 -4.78 6.42 4.44
CA ASN A 47 -3.33 6.57 4.42
C ASN A 47 -2.74 6.71 3.02
N TYR A 48 -3.43 6.23 1.98
CA TYR A 48 -3.01 6.38 0.60
C TYR A 48 -2.53 7.80 0.20
N PRO A 49 -3.29 8.89 0.45
CA PRO A 49 -2.86 10.23 0.04
C PRO A 49 -1.53 10.67 0.70
N LYS A 50 -1.13 10.03 1.81
CA LYS A 50 0.15 10.30 2.50
C LYS A 50 1.34 9.66 1.77
N ILE A 51 1.12 8.51 1.11
CA ILE A 51 2.15 7.79 0.36
C ILE A 51 2.11 8.07 -1.15
N GLU A 52 0.99 8.56 -1.68
CA GLU A 52 0.85 8.93 -3.10
C GLU A 52 1.94 9.93 -3.54
N SER A 53 2.24 10.92 -2.68
CA SER A 53 3.30 11.90 -2.95
C SER A 53 4.73 11.33 -2.94
N LEU A 54 4.91 10.07 -2.50
CA LEU A 54 6.20 9.38 -2.48
C LEU A 54 6.42 8.49 -3.72
N GLY A 55 5.47 8.47 -4.66
CA GLY A 55 5.54 7.66 -5.88
C GLY A 55 4.80 6.32 -5.79
N TYR A 56 4.04 6.08 -4.73
CA TYR A 56 3.16 4.91 -4.66
C TYR A 56 1.96 5.12 -5.59
N THR A 57 1.69 4.13 -6.43
CA THR A 57 0.63 4.18 -7.44
C THR A 57 -0.46 3.16 -7.12
N LYS A 58 -1.72 3.60 -7.09
CA LYS A 58 -2.88 2.70 -6.95
C LYS A 58 -2.97 1.70 -8.10
N ILE A 59 -3.13 0.42 -7.77
CA ILE A 59 -3.52 -0.62 -8.72
C ILE A 59 -5.04 -0.76 -8.64
N ASN A 60 -5.76 -0.12 -9.58
CA ASN A 60 -7.19 -0.33 -9.78
C ASN A 60 -7.38 -1.30 -10.96
N GLU A 61 -7.44 -2.61 -10.69
CA GLU A 61 -7.82 -3.65 -11.66
C GLU A 61 -9.04 -4.44 -11.20
#